data_AF-A0AAV5IZB8-F1
#
_entry.id   AF-A0AAV5IZB8-F1
#
_cell.length_a   1.000
_cell.length_b   1.000
_cell.length_c   1.000
_cell.angle_alpha   90.00
_cell.angle_beta   90.00
_cell.angle_gamma   90.00
#
_symmetry.space_group_name_H-M   'P 1'
#
loop_
_entity.id
_entity.type
_entity.pdbx_description
1 polymer ?
#
loop_
_entity_poly.entity_id
_entity_poly.type
_entity_poly.pdbx_seq_one_letter_code
_entity_poly.pdbx_strand_id
1 'polypeptide(L)' 'MGEAELDIQPLITSAMAYGDPEMFGDMQIGKWLKSHDNALMEDSIINIVDGKVKQDMWLKLQNVESGELELEVEWLALDQ' A
#
# COMPACT_ATOMS: atom_id res chain seq x y z
N MET A 1 -9.23 -21.61 -0.21
CA MET A 1 -8.06 -20.69 -0.09
C MET A 1 -8.54 -19.43 -0.74
N GLY A 2 -8.95 -18.44 0.05
CA GLY A 2 -9.71 -17.28 -0.40
C GLY A 2 -8.91 -16.31 -1.27
N GLU A 3 -9.49 -15.15 -1.56
CA GLU A 3 -8.91 -14.14 -2.44
C GLU A 3 -9.02 -12.73 -1.85
N ALA A 4 -8.17 -11.81 -2.30
CA ALA A 4 -8.23 -10.40 -1.96
C ALA A 4 -7.77 -9.58 -3.18
N GLU A 5 -8.43 -8.45 -3.41
CA GLU A 5 -8.07 -7.49 -4.45
C GLU A 5 -7.39 -6.28 -3.81
N LEU A 6 -6.37 -5.75 -4.49
CA LEU A 6 -5.55 -4.63 -4.02
C LEU A 6 -5.74 -3.46 -4.97
N ASP A 7 -6.10 -2.29 -4.44
CA ASP A 7 -6.04 -1.04 -5.19
C ASP A 7 -4.65 -0.41 -5.05
N ILE A 8 -3.89 -0.43 -6.15
CA ILE A 8 -2.55 0.15 -6.23
C ILE A 8 -2.56 1.63 -6.62
N GLN A 9 -3.71 2.20 -7.00
CA GLN A 9 -3.79 3.62 -7.43
C GLN A 9 -3.34 4.60 -6.33
N PRO A 10 -3.68 4.41 -5.03
CA PRO A 10 -3.17 5.26 -3.96
C PRO A 10 -1.64 5.27 -3.90
N LEU A 11 -0.99 4.10 -4.00
CA LEU A 11 0.47 3.97 -4.01
C LEU A 11 1.10 4.74 -5.17
N ILE A 12 0.61 4.51 -6.38
CA ILE A 12 1.12 5.17 -7.60
C ILE A 12 0.96 6.68 -7.50
N THR A 13 -0.21 7.14 -7.08
CA THR A 13 -0.51 8.58 -6.98
C THR A 13 0.40 9.27 -5.97
N SER A 14 0.62 8.64 -4.81
CA SER A 14 1.56 9.13 -3.80
C SER A 14 3.01 9.11 -4.33
N ALA A 15 3.47 8.02 -4.92
CA ALA A 15 4.83 7.94 -5.47
C ALA A 15 5.08 9.02 -6.54
N MET A 16 4.16 9.20 -7.47
CA MET A 16 4.26 10.20 -8.54
C MET A 16 4.21 11.65 -8.02
N ALA A 17 3.48 11.91 -6.94
CA ALA A 17 3.38 13.24 -6.35
C ALA A 17 4.66 13.68 -5.62
N TYR A 18 5.41 12.72 -5.06
CA TYR A 18 6.66 12.99 -4.34
C TYR A 18 7.90 12.82 -5.21
N GLY A 19 7.81 12.10 -6.34
CA GLY A 19 8.87 12.04 -7.34
C GLY A 19 10.09 11.26 -6.84
N ASP A 20 11.10 11.98 -6.34
CA ASP A 20 12.34 11.40 -5.80
C ASP A 20 12.23 11.24 -4.26
N PRO A 21 11.93 10.04 -3.75
CA PRO A 21 11.78 9.80 -2.32
C PRO A 21 13.07 9.97 -1.52
N GLU A 22 14.26 9.89 -2.14
CA GLU A 22 15.54 10.10 -1.43
C GLU A 22 15.72 11.56 -0.94
N MET A 23 14.96 12.50 -1.52
CA MET A 23 14.97 13.90 -1.11
C MET A 23 14.18 14.17 0.18
N PHE A 24 13.41 13.20 0.68
CA PHE A 24 12.53 13.35 1.84
C PHE A 24 13.00 12.47 3.00
N GLY A 25 12.77 12.93 4.22
CA GLY A 25 12.90 12.08 5.40
C GLY A 25 11.68 11.17 5.56
N ASP A 26 11.75 10.24 6.50
CA ASP A 26 10.66 9.31 6.77
C ASP A 26 9.35 10.04 7.09
N MET A 27 8.31 9.78 6.30
CA MET A 27 7.02 10.47 6.45
C MET A 27 5.88 9.70 5.79
N GLN A 28 4.66 9.94 6.29
CA GLN A 28 3.45 9.50 5.63
C GLN A 28 3.12 10.40 4.44
N ILE A 29 2.91 9.79 3.27
CA ILE A 29 2.63 10.48 2.00
C ILE A 29 1.26 10.13 1.40
N GLY A 30 0.58 9.11 1.95
CA GLY A 30 -0.71 8.68 1.47
C GLY A 30 -1.37 7.63 2.35
N LYS A 31 -2.54 7.18 1.93
CA LYS A 31 -3.24 6.03 2.50
C LYS A 31 -4.25 5.44 1.53
N TRP A 32 -4.46 4.14 1.62
CA TRP A 32 -5.64 3.45 1.09
C TRP A 32 -6.63 3.22 2.23
N LEU A 33 -7.76 3.90 2.17
CA LEU A 33 -8.77 3.87 3.23
C LEU A 33 -9.48 2.52 3.28
N LYS A 34 -9.62 1.97 4.48
CA LYS A 34 -10.47 0.81 4.69
C LYS A 34 -11.92 1.20 4.46
N SER A 35 -12.62 0.38 3.71
CA SER A 35 -14.02 0.60 3.37
C SER A 35 -14.80 -0.72 3.47
N HIS A 36 -16.04 -0.74 2.99
CA HIS A 36 -16.88 -1.94 2.99
C HIS A 36 -16.73 -2.76 1.70
N ASP A 37 -16.11 -2.16 0.69
CA ASP A 37 -15.93 -2.67 -0.67
C ASP A 37 -14.47 -3.08 -0.97
N ASN A 38 -13.58 -3.02 0.03
CA ASN A 38 -12.22 -3.54 -0.10
C ASN A 38 -11.88 -4.59 0.96
N ALA A 39 -10.75 -5.27 0.75
CA ALA A 39 -10.30 -6.36 1.61
C ALA A 39 -9.50 -5.90 2.84
N LEU A 40 -9.27 -4.59 3.01
CA LEU A 40 -8.49 -4.05 4.12
C LEU A 40 -9.17 -4.31 5.46
N MET A 41 -8.37 -4.74 6.45
CA MET A 41 -8.82 -4.82 7.83
C MET A 41 -8.72 -3.47 8.54
N GLU A 42 -7.77 -2.64 8.12
CA GLU A 42 -7.51 -1.29 8.62
C GLU A 42 -6.97 -0.37 7.51
N ASP A 43 -6.96 0.95 7.74
CA ASP A 43 -6.39 1.91 6.79
C ASP A 43 -4.94 1.54 6.50
N SER A 44 -4.61 1.34 5.23
CA SER A 44 -3.25 1.05 4.80
C SER A 44 -2.50 2.36 4.56
N ILE A 45 -1.34 2.52 5.20
CA ILE A 45 -0.56 3.75 5.14
C ILE A 45 0.53 3.63 4.09
N ILE A 46 0.74 4.71 3.33
CA ILE A 46 1.85 4.82 2.37
C ILE A 46 2.87 5.78 2.95
N ASN A 47 4.10 5.31 3.11
CA ASN A 47 5.20 6.05 3.71
C ASN A 47 6.39 6.15 2.75
N ILE A 48 7.17 7.21 2.90
CA ILE A 48 8.59 7.20 2.55
C ILE A 48 9.33 6.68 3.78
N VAL A 49 10.13 5.64 3.60
CA VAL A 49 11.03 5.09 4.64
C VAL A 49 12.35 4.74 3.98
N ASP A 50 13.46 5.24 4.52
CA ASP A 50 14.81 5.01 3.97
C ASP A 50 14.91 5.32 2.46
N GLY A 51 14.30 6.44 2.04
CA GLY A 51 14.29 6.87 0.64
C GLY A 51 13.44 5.99 -0.29
N LYS A 52 12.54 5.15 0.25
CA LYS A 52 11.66 4.26 -0.54
C LYS A 52 10.20 4.52 -0.25
N VAL A 53 9.37 4.46 -1.29
CA VAL A 53 7.92 4.53 -1.12
C VAL A 53 7.38 3.12 -0.86
N LYS A 54 6.79 2.92 0.33
CA LYS A 54 6.29 1.64 0.82
C LYS A 54 4.85 1.75 1.30
N GLN A 55 4.11 0.64 1.20
CA GLN A 55 2.75 0.52 1.70
C GLN A 55 2.55 -0.83 2.40
N ASP A 56 2.17 -0.77 3.68
CA ASP A 56 1.80 -1.93 4.48
C ASP A 56 0.29 -2.19 4.42
N MET A 57 -0.10 -3.44 4.21
CA MET A 57 -1.49 -3.85 4.05
C MET A 57 -1.80 -5.11 4.85
N TRP A 58 -2.89 -5.05 5.61
CA TRP A 58 -3.50 -6.21 6.25
C TRP A 58 -4.86 -6.49 5.61
N LEU A 59 -4.96 -7.65 4.96
CA LEU A 59 -6.10 -8.05 4.15
C LEU A 59 -6.83 -9.23 4.78
N LYS A 60 -8.16 -9.18 4.77
CA LYS A 60 -9.02 -10.32 5.05
C LYS A 60 -9.37 -11.03 3.75
N LEU A 61 -9.09 -12.33 3.67
CA LEU A 61 -9.45 -13.12 2.50
C LEU A 61 -10.97 -13.27 2.39
N GLN A 62 -11.48 -13.09 1.18
CA GLN A 62 -12.87 -13.27 0.79
C GLN A 62 -13.10 -14.69 0.28
N ASN A 63 -14.37 -15.11 0.21
CA ASN A 63 -14.77 -16.43 -0.33
C ASN A 63 -14.10 -17.63 0.38
N VAL A 64 -13.81 -17.47 1.68
CA VAL A 64 -13.23 -18.50 2.55
C VAL A 64 -13.73 -18.33 3.99
N GLU A 65 -13.77 -19.40 4.77
CA GLU A 65 -14.22 -19.36 6.18
C GLU A 65 -13.28 -18.56 7.09
N SER A 66 -11.98 -18.61 6.80
CA SER A 66 -10.94 -17.88 7.53
C SER A 66 -9.71 -17.69 6.65
N GLY A 67 -8.95 -16.64 6.93
CA GLY A 67 -7.72 -16.33 6.23
C GLY A 67 -7.45 -14.83 6.23
N GLU A 68 -6.22 -14.50 6.56
CA GLU A 68 -5.70 -13.14 6.57
C GLU A 68 -4.34 -13.14 5.87
N LEU A 69 -3.98 -12.02 5.27
CA LEU A 69 -2.71 -11.82 4.60
C LEU A 69 -2.16 -10.45 4.99
N GLU A 70 -0.92 -10.44 5.50
CA GLU A 70 -0.15 -9.24 5.76
C GLU A 70 0.95 -9.15 4.71
N LEU A 71 1.09 -7.98 4.08
CA LEU A 71 2.07 -7.77 3.02
C LEU A 71 2.54 -6.31 2.95
N GLU A 72 3.76 -6.12 2.48
CA GLU A 72 4.38 -4.83 2.16
C GLU A 72 4.56 -4.76 0.64
N VAL A 73 4.28 -3.60 0.04
CA VAL A 73 4.60 -3.30 -1.36
C VAL A 73 5.53 -2.10 -1.42
N GLU A 74 6.60 -2.23 -2.20
CA GLU A 74 7.56 -1.15 -2.50
C GLU A 74 7.36 -0.67 -3.94
N TRP A 75 7.28 0.64 -4.14
CA TRP A 75 7.28 1.25 -5.47
C TRP A 75 8.71 1.37 -6.00
N LEU A 76 8.92 0.86 -7.21
CA LEU A 76 10.18 0.99 -7.94
C LEU A 76 9.94 1.82 -9.21
N ALA A 77 10.58 2.98 -9.29
CA ALA A 77 10.63 3.73 -10.54
C ALA A 77 11.43 2.94 -11.57
N LEU A 78 10.99 2.94 -12.82
CA LEU A 78 11.80 2.40 -13.92
C LEU A 78 12.84 3.46 -14.30
N ASP A 79 14.12 3.09 -14.21
CA ASP A 79 15.23 3.86 -14.76
C ASP A 79 14.94 4.14 -16.25
N GLN A 80 14.99 5.41 -16.67
CA GLN A 80 14.82 5.79 -18.08
C GLN A 80 16.09 5.58 -18.90
#